data_AF-A0A1U7MMN7-F1
#
_entry.id   AF-A0A1U7MMN7-F1
#
_cell.length_a   1.000
_cell.length_b   1.000
_cell.length_c   1.000
_cell.angle_alpha   90.00
_cell.angle_beta   90.00
_cell.angle_gamma   90.00
#
_symmetry.space_group_name_H-M   'P 1'
#
loop_
_entity.id
_entity.type
_entity.pdbx_description
1 polymer ?
#
loop_
_entity_poly.entity_id
_entity_poly.type
_entity_poly.pdbx_seq_one_letter_code
_entity_poly.pdbx_strand_id
1 'polypeptide(L)'
;MAAGGDPALLPPRVGVPFCYTTGLFGAGHAELVVLGLPPREASAVLNGAAQRVLERGSDLAPGEQLDVAGRTVRVEELPMSGMVLLAAHDYYDRPPWEPIPASQLTWADAAGRFPEDEGHDPGRWRQPPASGWRA
;
A
#
# COMPACT_ATOMS: atom_id res chain seq x y z
N MET A 1 12.24 -11.56 -29.83
CA MET A 1 12.57 -12.78 -29.05
C MET A 1 11.71 -12.76 -27.80
N ALA A 2 10.84 -13.76 -27.60
CA ALA A 2 10.04 -13.84 -26.39
C ALA A 2 10.91 -14.39 -25.25
N ALA A 3 11.29 -13.53 -24.30
CA ALA A 3 11.84 -13.96 -23.02
C ALA A 3 10.67 -14.50 -22.16
N GLY A 4 10.14 -15.66 -22.53
CA GLY A 4 9.09 -16.33 -21.76
C GLY A 4 9.71 -17.30 -20.78
N GLY A 5 9.94 -16.86 -19.54
CA GLY A 5 10.29 -17.77 -18.44
C GLY A 5 9.14 -18.73 -18.16
N ASP A 6 9.46 -19.95 -17.70
CA ASP A 6 8.45 -20.93 -17.32
C ASP A 6 7.64 -20.42 -16.11
N PRO A 7 6.33 -20.12 -16.26
CA PRO A 7 5.51 -19.64 -15.15
C PRO A 7 5.40 -20.64 -13.99
N ALA A 8 5.71 -21.92 -14.21
CA ALA A 8 5.78 -22.92 -13.15
C ALA A 8 6.99 -22.74 -12.22
N LEU A 9 8.01 -21.97 -12.65
CA LEU A 9 9.17 -21.61 -11.82
C LEU A 9 8.95 -20.34 -11.00
N LEU A 10 7.81 -19.66 -11.18
CA LEU A 10 7.49 -18.51 -10.36
C LEU A 10 7.25 -18.95 -8.91
N PRO A 11 7.70 -18.17 -7.92
CA PRO A 11 7.36 -18.43 -6.53
C PRO A 11 5.84 -18.46 -6.37
N PRO A 12 5.31 -19.23 -5.42
CA PRO A 12 3.87 -19.29 -5.17
C PRO A 12 3.34 -17.88 -4.95
N ARG A 13 2.21 -17.56 -5.60
CA ARG A 13 1.56 -16.26 -5.41
C ARG A 13 1.27 -16.07 -3.93
N VAL A 14 1.81 -14.99 -3.37
CA VAL A 14 1.45 -14.55 -2.03
C VAL A 14 -0.05 -14.20 -2.07
N GLY A 15 -0.86 -14.95 -1.33
CA GLY A 15 -2.32 -14.86 -1.37
C GLY A 15 -2.90 -13.67 -0.60
N VAL A 16 -2.08 -12.68 -0.26
CA VAL A 16 -2.47 -11.48 0.48
C VAL A 16 -2.99 -10.45 -0.53
N PRO A 17 -4.25 -9.98 -0.40
CA PRO A 17 -4.76 -8.91 -1.24
C PRO A 17 -3.92 -7.66 -1.08
N PHE A 18 -3.73 -6.96 -2.20
CA PHE A 18 -2.92 -5.74 -2.27
C PHE A 18 -3.64 -4.76 -3.19
N CYS A 19 -3.72 -3.50 -2.77
CA CYS A 19 -4.31 -2.40 -3.51
C CYS A 19 -3.49 -1.13 -3.30
N TYR A 20 -3.46 -0.26 -4.31
CA TYR A 20 -2.73 1.00 -4.26
C TYR A 20 -3.45 2.07 -5.06
N THR A 21 -3.16 3.34 -4.74
CA THR A 21 -3.65 4.49 -5.51
C THR A 21 -2.85 4.69 -6.79
N THR A 22 -3.46 5.35 -7.77
CA THR A 22 -2.75 5.90 -8.93
C THR A 22 -3.34 7.28 -9.18
N GLY A 23 -2.50 8.31 -9.09
CA GLY A 23 -2.94 9.70 -9.27
C GLY A 23 -2.38 10.66 -8.20
N LEU A 24 -2.09 10.17 -6.99
CA LEU A 24 -1.62 11.03 -5.89
C LEU A 24 -0.23 11.59 -6.15
N PHE A 25 0.62 10.85 -6.86
CA PHE A 25 1.93 11.34 -7.27
C PHE A 25 1.84 12.62 -8.11
N GLY A 26 0.89 12.67 -9.03
CA GLY A 26 0.62 13.87 -9.85
C GLY A 26 0.06 15.05 -9.05
N ALA A 27 -0.49 14.80 -7.87
CA ALA A 27 -0.91 15.83 -6.92
C ALA A 27 0.19 16.25 -5.94
N GLY A 28 1.42 15.73 -6.10
CA GLY A 28 2.57 16.04 -5.24
C GLY A 28 2.72 15.14 -4.02
N HIS A 29 1.94 14.07 -3.91
CA HIS A 29 1.91 13.17 -2.75
C HIS A 29 2.39 11.75 -3.11
N ALA A 30 2.95 11.00 -2.15
CA ALA A 30 3.28 9.59 -2.37
C ALA A 30 2.03 8.75 -2.73
N GLU A 31 2.17 7.71 -3.54
CA GLU A 31 1.07 6.76 -3.72
C GLU A 31 0.84 5.96 -2.43
N LEU A 32 -0.42 5.65 -2.14
CA LEU A 32 -0.80 4.92 -0.94
C LEU A 32 -1.05 3.45 -1.26
N VAL A 33 -0.60 2.58 -0.36
CA VAL A 33 -0.68 1.13 -0.48
C VAL A 33 -1.39 0.54 0.72
N VAL A 34 -2.22 -0.48 0.52
CA VAL A 34 -2.78 -1.29 1.61
C VAL A 34 -2.74 -2.78 1.28
N LEU A 35 -2.47 -3.60 2.29
CA LEU A 35 -2.42 -5.06 2.16
C LEU A 35 -3.37 -5.73 3.14
N GLY A 36 -3.80 -6.94 2.82
CA GLY A 36 -4.52 -7.81 3.74
C GLY A 36 -5.98 -7.43 4.00
N LEU A 37 -6.49 -6.39 3.33
CA LEU A 37 -7.91 -6.03 3.38
C LEU A 37 -8.69 -6.61 2.19
N PRO A 38 -9.99 -6.94 2.38
CA PRO A 38 -10.88 -7.21 1.25
C PRO A 38 -10.91 -6.02 0.27
N PRO A 39 -11.05 -6.24 -1.06
CA PRO A 39 -10.95 -5.16 -2.06
C PRO A 39 -11.87 -3.95 -1.81
N ARG A 40 -13.07 -4.18 -1.28
CA ARG A 40 -14.02 -3.10 -0.95
C ARG A 40 -13.53 -2.25 0.22
N GLU A 41 -13.00 -2.88 1.27
CA GLU A 41 -12.44 -2.17 2.42
C GLU A 41 -11.15 -1.44 2.03
N ALA A 42 -10.28 -2.09 1.26
CA ALA A 42 -9.06 -1.49 0.74
C ALA A 42 -9.37 -0.22 -0.07
N SER A 43 -10.34 -0.29 -0.98
CA SER A 43 -10.77 0.87 -1.78
C SER A 43 -11.33 2.00 -0.92
N ALA A 44 -12.11 1.69 0.12
CA ALA A 44 -12.69 2.69 1.01
C ALA A 44 -11.61 3.41 1.84
N VAL A 45 -10.63 2.67 2.38
CA VAL A 45 -9.48 3.22 3.10
C VAL A 45 -8.64 4.11 2.19
N LEU A 46 -8.26 3.62 1.01
CA LEU A 46 -7.42 4.36 0.07
C LEU A 46 -8.12 5.63 -0.44
N ASN A 47 -9.39 5.54 -0.82
CA ASN A 47 -10.16 6.70 -1.28
C ASN A 47 -10.33 7.73 -0.18
N GLY A 48 -10.63 7.31 1.06
CA GLY A 48 -10.76 8.23 2.18
C GLY A 48 -9.45 8.95 2.52
N ALA A 49 -8.32 8.23 2.45
CA ALA A 49 -7.00 8.82 2.69
C ALA A 49 -6.62 9.79 1.55
N ALA A 50 -6.87 9.40 0.29
CA ALA A 50 -6.65 10.26 -0.86
C ALA A 50 -7.49 11.55 -0.81
N GLN A 51 -8.77 11.47 -0.45
CA GLN A 51 -9.61 12.67 -0.25
C GLN A 51 -9.02 13.60 0.80
N ARG A 52 -8.50 13.06 1.91
CA ARG A 52 -7.88 13.87 2.95
C ARG A 52 -6.64 14.62 2.44
N VAL A 53 -5.80 13.99 1.63
CA VAL A 53 -4.65 14.65 0.97
C VAL A 53 -5.13 15.78 0.06
N LEU A 54 -6.10 15.49 -0.81
CA LEU A 54 -6.60 16.44 -1.80
C LEU A 54 -7.34 17.63 -1.17
N GLU A 55 -8.06 17.42 -0.07
CA GLU A 55 -8.81 18.49 0.63
C GLU A 55 -7.90 19.36 1.51
N ARG A 56 -6.92 18.76 2.21
CA ARG A 56 -6.04 19.50 3.12
C ARG A 56 -4.87 20.16 2.42
N GLY A 57 -4.50 19.67 1.23
CA GLY A 57 -3.33 20.13 0.47
C GLY A 57 -2.00 19.86 1.20
N SER A 58 -1.97 18.90 2.13
CA SER A 58 -0.80 18.53 2.90
C SER A 58 -0.57 17.03 2.83
N ASP A 59 0.71 16.65 2.83
CA ASP A 59 1.09 15.25 2.76
C ASP A 59 0.79 14.47 4.04
N LEU A 60 0.50 13.18 3.88
CA LEU A 60 0.49 12.22 4.98
C LEU A 60 1.94 11.81 5.28
N ALA A 61 2.40 12.13 6.48
CA ALA A 61 3.78 11.90 6.87
C ALA A 61 3.98 10.47 7.44
N PRO A 62 5.14 9.82 7.23
CA PRO A 62 5.48 8.58 7.92
C PRO A 62 5.34 8.71 9.45
N GLY A 63 4.71 7.71 10.07
CA GLY A 63 4.36 7.70 11.49
C GLY A 63 3.01 8.34 11.82
N GLU A 64 2.42 9.12 10.91
CA GLU A 64 1.08 9.68 11.10
C GLU A 64 0.04 8.56 11.23
N GLN A 65 -0.88 8.72 12.19
CA GLN A 65 -2.06 7.87 12.31
C GLN A 65 -3.30 8.64 11.93
N LEU A 66 -4.20 7.98 11.20
CA LEU A 66 -5.47 8.56 10.77
C LEU A 66 -6.58 7.51 10.86
N ASP A 67 -7.76 7.98 11.26
CA ASP A 67 -8.99 7.20 11.17
C ASP A 67 -9.66 7.48 9.83
N VAL A 68 -9.80 6.43 9.03
CA VAL A 68 -10.34 6.51 7.67
C VAL A 68 -11.22 5.30 7.39
N ALA A 69 -12.41 5.54 6.84
CA ALA A 69 -13.38 4.49 6.51
C ALA A 69 -13.66 3.51 7.68
N GLY A 70 -13.65 4.01 8.92
CA GLY A 70 -13.89 3.21 10.12
C GLY A 70 -12.70 2.36 10.59
N ARG A 71 -11.48 2.67 10.12
CA ARG A 71 -10.26 1.95 10.45
C ARG A 71 -9.14 2.93 10.80
N THR A 72 -8.44 2.67 11.89
CA THR A 72 -7.19 3.37 12.21
C THR A 72 -6.08 2.79 11.35
N VAL A 73 -5.35 3.65 10.64
CA VAL A 73 -4.17 3.27 9.86
C VAL A 73 -2.99 4.14 10.25
N ARG A 74 -1.79 3.59 10.12
CA ARG A 74 -0.51 4.28 10.29
C ARG A 74 0.21 4.32 8.96
N VAL A 75 0.70 5.51 8.60
CA VAL A 75 1.46 5.75 7.39
C VAL A 75 2.89 5.28 7.61
N GLU A 76 3.38 4.38 6.78
CA GLU A 76 4.75 3.87 6.83
C GLU A 76 5.39 4.00 5.44
N GLU A 77 6.64 4.43 5.37
CA GLU A 77 7.35 4.50 4.10
C GLU A 77 7.46 3.11 3.47
N LEU A 78 7.14 3.01 2.17
CA LEU A 78 7.26 1.77 1.42
C LEU A 78 8.53 1.80 0.57
N PRO A 79 9.57 1.02 0.93
CA PRO A 79 10.75 0.90 0.11
C PRO A 79 10.44 0.10 -1.17
N MET A 80 11.25 0.29 -2.22
CA MET A 80 11.20 -0.51 -3.46
C MET A 80 9.86 -0.43 -4.23
N SER A 81 9.18 0.71 -4.17
CA SER A 81 7.89 0.95 -4.83
C SER A 81 7.89 0.71 -6.36
N GLY A 82 9.05 0.86 -7.02
CA GLY A 82 9.23 0.57 -8.45
C GLY A 82 8.92 -0.86 -8.87
N MET A 83 9.00 -1.81 -7.94
CA MET A 83 8.65 -3.22 -8.18
C MET A 83 7.19 -3.55 -7.83
N VAL A 84 6.45 -2.57 -7.30
CA VAL A 84 5.13 -2.76 -6.68
C VAL A 84 4.05 -2.00 -7.44
N LEU A 85 4.30 -0.73 -7.75
CA LEU A 85 3.31 0.19 -8.32
C LEU A 85 3.29 0.16 -9.87
N LEU A 86 3.22 -1.03 -10.46
CA LEU A 86 3.39 -1.21 -11.91
C LEU A 86 2.42 -0.35 -12.75
N ALA A 87 1.15 -0.23 -12.35
CA ALA A 87 0.18 0.58 -13.08
C ALA A 87 0.40 2.08 -12.89
N ALA A 88 0.90 2.53 -11.74
CA ALA A 88 1.25 3.93 -11.54
C ALA A 88 2.47 4.31 -12.39
N HIS A 89 3.47 3.42 -12.47
CA HIS A 89 4.63 3.60 -13.33
C HIS A 89 4.24 3.72 -14.80
N ASP A 90 3.35 2.86 -15.28
CA ASP A 90 2.78 2.94 -16.63
C ASP A 90 2.02 4.26 -16.85
N TYR A 91 1.16 4.66 -15.91
CA TYR A 91 0.38 5.88 -15.99
C TYR A 91 1.23 7.15 -16.10
N TYR A 92 2.38 7.20 -15.43
CA TYR A 92 3.28 8.36 -15.43
C TYR A 92 4.43 8.25 -16.45
N ASP A 93 4.46 7.22 -17.29
CA ASP A 93 5.57 6.94 -18.23
C ASP A 93 6.94 6.94 -17.52
N ARG A 94 7.01 6.30 -16.34
CA ARG A 94 8.21 6.24 -15.51
C ARG A 94 8.77 4.83 -15.48
N PRO A 95 10.06 4.63 -15.78
CA PRO A 95 10.67 3.31 -15.64
C PRO A 95 10.78 2.88 -14.17
N PRO A 96 10.84 1.56 -13.87
CA PRO A 96 10.90 1.06 -12.48
C PRO A 96 12.09 1.55 -11.64
N TRP A 97 13.21 1.93 -12.27
CA TRP A 97 14.39 2.46 -11.57
C TRP A 97 14.26 3.95 -11.20
N GLU A 98 13.17 4.60 -11.61
CA GLU A 98 12.78 5.95 -11.19
C GLU A 98 11.52 5.90 -10.31
N PRO A 99 11.63 5.32 -9.10
CA PRO A 99 10.48 4.89 -8.30
C PRO A 99 9.53 6.05 -8.00
N ILE A 100 8.23 5.78 -8.16
CA ILE A 100 7.17 6.65 -7.63
C ILE A 100 7.17 6.48 -6.10
N PRO A 101 7.33 7.54 -5.30
CA PRO A 101 7.29 7.44 -3.84
C PRO A 101 5.99 6.77 -3.37
N ALA A 102 6.08 5.93 -2.35
CA ALA A 102 4.95 5.19 -1.86
C ALA A 102 4.97 5.06 -0.33
N SER A 103 3.78 5.02 0.26
CA SER A 103 3.57 4.76 1.68
C SER A 103 2.56 3.63 1.86
N GLN A 104 2.89 2.68 2.72
CA GLN A 104 1.95 1.68 3.21
C GLN A 104 1.05 2.29 4.30
N LEU A 105 -0.25 2.07 4.19
CA LEU A 105 -1.23 2.29 5.25
C LEU A 105 -1.38 0.98 6.03
N THR A 106 -0.57 0.81 7.07
CA THR A 106 -0.66 -0.34 7.98
C THR A 106 -1.89 -0.16 8.86
N TRP A 107 -2.78 -1.13 8.91
CA TRP A 107 -4.04 -1.00 9.64
C TRP A 107 -4.00 -1.60 11.04
N ALA A 108 -4.73 -1.00 11.96
CA ALA A 108 -5.00 -1.59 13.26
C ALA A 108 -6.20 -2.54 13.22
N ASP A 109 -6.21 -3.51 14.13
CA ASP A 109 -7.38 -4.35 14.40
C ASP A 109 -8.48 -3.57 15.18
N ALA A 110 -9.60 -4.22 15.47
CA ALA A 110 -10.72 -3.59 16.19
C ALA A 110 -10.39 -3.15 17.63
N ALA A 111 -9.29 -3.64 18.20
CA ALA A 111 -8.79 -3.23 19.52
C ALA A 111 -7.70 -2.14 19.41
N GLY A 112 -7.44 -1.62 18.20
CA GLY A 112 -6.44 -0.58 17.97
C GLY A 112 -5.00 -1.08 17.95
N ARG A 113 -4.78 -2.39 17.81
CA ARG A 113 -3.44 -3.00 17.78
C ARG A 113 -2.93 -3.08 16.36
N PHE A 114 -1.67 -2.75 16.14
CA PHE A 114 -0.94 -2.89 14.88
C PHE A 114 -0.26 -4.27 14.77
N PRO A 115 0.23 -4.67 13.59
CA PRO A 115 0.81 -6.02 13.38
C PRO A 115 1.92 -6.42 14.35
N GLU A 116 2.71 -5.46 14.83
CA GLU A 116 3.77 -5.69 15.81
C GLU A 116 3.27 -5.80 17.26
N ASP A 117 2.03 -5.38 17.53
CA ASP A 117 1.46 -5.42 18.87
C ASP A 117 1.00 -6.84 19.23
N GLU A 118 1.20 -7.19 20.51
CA GLU A 118 0.82 -8.50 21.01
C GLU A 118 -0.70 -8.72 20.89
N GLY A 119 -1.06 -9.84 20.27
CA GLY A 119 -2.44 -10.27 20.10
C GLY A 119 -3.22 -9.60 18.97
N HIS A 120 -2.57 -8.80 18.11
CA HIS A 120 -3.19 -8.25 16.90
C HIS A 120 -3.96 -9.31 16.11
N ASP A 121 -5.23 -9.02 15.78
CA ASP A 121 -6.06 -9.87 14.93
C ASP A 121 -5.75 -9.59 13.44
N PRO A 122 -5.10 -10.52 12.71
CA PRO A 122 -4.76 -10.33 11.31
C PRO A 122 -5.98 -10.48 10.37
N GLY A 123 -7.17 -10.80 10.90
CA GLY A 123 -8.32 -11.15 10.09
C GLY A 123 -8.02 -12.32 9.16
N ARG A 124 -8.53 -12.26 7.92
CA ARG A 124 -8.31 -13.32 6.93
C ARG A 124 -6.87 -13.36 6.39
N TRP A 125 -6.20 -12.22 6.34
CA TRP A 125 -4.87 -12.10 5.74
C TRP A 125 -3.96 -11.27 6.61
N ARG A 126 -2.87 -11.89 7.08
CA ARG A 126 -1.81 -11.17 7.78
C ARG A 126 -1.19 -10.13 6.84
N GLN A 127 -1.38 -8.86 7.16
CA GLN A 127 -0.66 -7.78 6.50
C GLN A 127 0.84 -7.88 6.89
N PRO A 128 1.77 -7.77 5.93
CA PRO A 128 3.18 -7.65 6.25
C PRO A 128 3.48 -6.22 6.77
N PRO A 129 4.54 -6.05 7.59
CA PRO A 129 5.03 -4.72 7.92
C PRO A 129 5.56 -4.03 6.66
N ALA A 130 5.63 -2.70 6.65
CA ALA A 130 6.20 -1.94 5.53
C ALA A 130 7.70 -2.26 5.30
N SER A 131 8.43 -2.72 6.31
CA SER A 131 9.79 -3.24 6.16
C SER A 131 9.86 -4.64 5.52
N GLY A 132 8.72 -5.31 5.33
CA GLY A 132 8.60 -6.67 4.82
C GLY A 132 8.66 -6.79 3.30
N TRP A 133 8.63 -5.67 2.57
CA TRP A 133 8.78 -5.65 1.11
C TRP A 133 10.21 -6.09 0.74
N ARG A 134 10.34 -7.20 0.02
CA ARG A 134 11.60 -7.73 -0.51
C ARG A 134 11.53 -7.77 -2.03
N ALA A 135 12.65 -7.42 -2.68
CA ALA A 135 12.86 -7.63 -4.11
C ALA A 135 13.11 -9.11 -4.42
#